data_AF-A0A942CZK7-F1
#
_entry.id   AF-A0A942CZK7-F1
#
_cell.length_a   1.000
_cell.length_b   1.000
_cell.length_c   1.000
_cell.angle_alpha   90.00
_cell.angle_beta   90.00
_cell.angle_gamma   90.00
#
_symmetry.space_group_name_H-M   'P 1'
#
loop_
_entity.id
_entity.type
_entity.pdbx_description
1 polymer ?
#
loop_
_entity_poly.entity_id
_entity_poly.type
_entity_poly.pdbx_seq_one_letter_code
_entity_poly.pdbx_strand_id
1 'polypeptide(L)' 'MSVIKADTAENAIVRLAASRPEAEQAGVYEAWPVDEPGCNLRLTFAPRQKPS' A
#
# COMPACT_ATOMS: atom_id res chain seq x y z
N MET A 1 0.28 9.51 -11.00
CA MET A 1 -0.73 8.74 -10.24
C MET A 1 -0.79 7.36 -10.89
N SER A 2 -0.42 6.30 -10.16
CA SER A 2 -0.41 4.94 -10.71
C SER A 2 -1.75 4.25 -10.44
N VAL A 3 -2.38 3.68 -11.46
CA VAL A 3 -3.62 2.90 -11.32
C VAL A 3 -3.26 1.42 -11.16
N ILE A 4 -3.65 0.81 -10.05
CA ILE A 4 -3.36 -0.60 -9.73
C ILE A 4 -4.68 -1.38 -9.76
N LYS A 5 -4.76 -2.42 -10.61
CA LYS A 5 -5.89 -3.34 -10.59
C LYS A 5 -5.76 -4.27 -9.39
N ALA A 6 -6.75 -4.24 -8.49
CA ALA A 6 -6.85 -5.12 -7.35
C ALA A 6 -8.32 -5.23 -6.91
N ASP A 7 -8.66 -6.30 -6.19
CA ASP A 7 -10.03 -6.54 -5.73
C ASP A 7 -10.45 -5.58 -4.60
N THR A 8 -9.47 -5.04 -3.84
CA THR A 8 -9.70 -4.06 -2.77
C THR A 8 -8.57 -3.03 -2.71
N ALA A 9 -8.80 -1.92 -1.99
CA ALA A 9 -7.80 -0.89 -1.73
C ALA A 9 -6.60 -1.42 -0.94
N GLU A 10 -6.83 -2.30 0.04
CA GLU A 10 -5.79 -2.99 0.81
C GLU A 10 -4.89 -3.79 -0.13
N ASN A 11 -5.51 -4.58 -1.03
CA ASN A 11 -4.78 -5.40 -1.99
C ASN A 11 -3.96 -4.54 -2.96
N ALA A 12 -4.49 -3.38 -3.38
CA ALA A 12 -3.75 -2.42 -4.20
C ALA A 12 -2.52 -1.88 -3.47
N ILE A 13 -2.67 -1.50 -2.19
CA ILE A 13 -1.58 -1.01 -1.35
C ILE A 13 -0.52 -2.11 -1.13
N VAL A 14 -0.92 -3.33 -0.78
CA VAL A 14 0.01 -4.45 -0.57
C VAL A 14 0.78 -4.76 -1.85
N ARG A 15 0.11 -4.77 -3.01
CA ARG A 15 0.77 -4.97 -4.31
C ARG A 15 1.76 -3.84 -4.62
N LEU A 16 1.39 -2.59 -4.34
CA LEU A 16 2.30 -1.45 -4.52
C LEU A 16 3.53 -1.57 -3.63
N ALA A 17 3.34 -1.81 -2.32
CA ALA A 17 4.43 -1.95 -1.36
C ALA A 17 5.35 -3.11 -1.75
N ALA A 18 4.80 -4.29 -2.06
CA ALA A 18 5.58 -5.46 -2.47
C ALA A 18 6.35 -5.28 -3.78
N SER A 19 5.92 -4.35 -4.66
CA SER A 19 6.62 -4.05 -5.91
C SER A 19 7.89 -3.20 -5.70
N ARG A 20 8.07 -2.62 -4.52
CA ARG A 20 9.24 -1.79 -4.19
C ARG A 20 10.39 -2.61 -3.62
N PRO A 21 11.65 -2.15 -3.79
CA PRO A 21 12.81 -2.70 -3.09
C PRO A 21 12.58 -2.73 -1.57
N GLU A 22 13.09 -3.74 -0.86
CA GLU A 22 12.86 -3.94 0.59
C GLU A 22 13.12 -2.68 1.44
N ALA A 23 14.21 -1.95 1.13
CA ALA A 23 14.57 -0.71 1.82
C ALA A 23 13.55 0.44 1.64
N GLU A 24 12.71 0.36 0.60
CA GLU A 24 11.69 1.35 0.25
C GLU A 24 10.26 0.87 0.53
N GLN A 25 10.09 -0.36 1.04
CA GLN A 25 8.77 -0.90 1.38
C GLN A 25 8.19 -0.22 2.63
N ALA A 26 9.04 0.20 3.56
CA ALA A 26 8.59 0.92 4.75
C ALA A 26 8.07 2.32 4.38
N GLY A 27 6.91 2.68 4.92
CA GLY A 27 6.30 3.98 4.65
C GLY A 27 4.78 3.98 4.76
N VAL A 28 4.20 5.09 4.32
CA VAL A 28 2.74 5.28 4.26
C VAL A 28 2.29 5.10 2.83
N TYR A 29 1.25 4.30 2.64
CA TYR A 29 0.61 4.07 1.36
C TYR A 29 -0.86 4.45 1.45
N GLU A 30 -1.35 5.11 0.42
CA GLU A 30 -2.73 5.57 0.32
C GLU A 30 -3.32 5.08 -1.00
N ALA A 31 -4.57 4.63 -0.96
CA ALA A 31 -5.34 4.23 -2.12
C ALA A 31 -6.69 4.94 -2.12
N TRP A 32 -7.09 5.39 -3.31
CA TRP A 32 -8.41 5.97 -3.59
C TRP A 32 -9.14 5.01 -4.53
N PRO A 33 -10.12 4.24 -4.04
CA PRO A 33 -10.98 3.42 -4.89
C PRO A 33 -11.66 4.30 -5.94
N VAL A 34 -11.69 3.82 -7.19
CA VAL A 34 -12.35 4.56 -8.28
C VAL A 34 -13.87 4.58 -8.08
N ASP A 35 -14.42 3.47 -7.58
CA ASP A 35 -15.86 3.30 -7.40
C ASP A 35 -16.39 3.96 -6.11
N GLU A 36 -15.50 4.24 -5.15
CA GLU A 36 -15.83 4.85 -3.85
C GLU A 36 -14.83 5.98 -3.51
N PRO A 37 -14.86 7.11 -4.23
CA PRO A 37 -13.85 8.17 -4.12
C PRO A 37 -13.80 8.89 -2.76
N GLY A 38 -14.73 8.60 -1.84
CA GLY A 38 -14.74 9.10 -0.45
C GLY A 38 -14.14 8.15 0.59
N CYS A 39 -13.83 6.90 0.20
CA CYS A 39 -13.33 5.86 1.10
C CYS A 39 -11.85 5.60 0.84
N ASN A 40 -11.02 6.63 1.01
CA ASN A 40 -9.59 6.45 0.88
C ASN A 40 -9.05 5.59 2.03
N LEU A 41 -8.18 4.65 1.69
CA LEU A 41 -7.52 3.79 2.65
C LEU A 41 -6.08 4.23 2.83
N ARG A 42 -5.60 4.26 4.08
CA ARG A 42 -4.22 4.56 4.43
C ARG A 42 -3.65 3.44 5.28
N LEU A 43 -2.52 2.87 4.85
CA LEU A 43 -1.80 1.85 5.62
C LEU A 43 -0.34 2.28 5.84
N THR A 44 0.18 1.93 7.01
CA THR A 44 1.59 2.17 7.38
C THR A 44 2.32 0.84 7.45
N PHE A 45 3.35 0.69 6.64
CA PHE A 45 4.26 -0.47 6.68
C PHE A 45 5.48 -0.11 7.52
N ALA A 46 5.61 -0.77 8.66
CA ALA A 46 6.80 -0.65 9.50
C ALA A 46 7.93 -1.54 8.93
N PRO A 47 9.19 -1.11 9.03
CA PRO A 47 10.32 -1.99 8.73
C PRO A 47 10.27 -3.20 9.65
N ARG A 48 10.58 -4.38 9.11
CA ARG A 48 10.65 -5.62 9.88
C ARG A 48 11.76 -5.47 10.91
N GLN A 49 11.42 -5.28 12.18
CA GLN A 49 12.41 -5.32 13.25
C GLN A 49 12.96 -6.74 13.28
N LYS A 50 14.26 -6.92 12.98
CA LYS A 50 14.92 -8.19 13.25
C LYS A 50 14.83 -8.44 14.75
N PRO A 51 14.32 -9.59 15.22
CA PRO A 51 14.41 -9.92 16.62
C PRO A 51 15.89 -9.97 17.01
N SER A 52 16.23 -9.21 18.05
CA SER A 52 17.57 -9.14 18.67
C SER A 52 18.00 -10.48 19.24
#